data_AF-A0A429A154-F1
#
_entry.id   AF-A0A429A154-F1
#
_cell.length_a   1.000
_cell.length_b   1.000
_cell.length_c   1.000
_cell.angle_alpha   90.00
_cell.angle_beta   90.00
_cell.angle_gamma   90.00
#
_symmetry.space_group_name_H-M   'P 1'
#
loop_
_entity.id
_entity.type
_entity.pdbx_description
1 polymer ?
#
loop_
_entity_poly.entity_id
_entity_poly.type
_entity_poly.pdbx_seq_one_letter_code
_entity_poly.pdbx_strand_id
1 'polypeptide(L)'
;MAASRLGAASSVTTECLHCDGAEHGPGAGEAFEWEVRVLSGLGEELGTCGSCSFQATAMDELRKAMRGMSVDAGAVVGRIVHSVYGFGAVPDEATRREIFRAYLDAAGSVRFERVAE
;
A
#
# COMPACT_ATOMS: atom_id res chain seq x y z
N MET A 1 26.64 11.64 57.78
CA MET A 1 25.83 11.38 56.58
C MET A 1 25.68 12.69 55.83
N ALA A 2 26.45 12.89 54.76
CA ALA A 2 26.39 14.11 53.97
C ALA A 2 26.84 13.86 52.52
N ALA A 3 26.24 14.69 51.66
CA ALA A 3 26.65 15.12 50.32
C ALA A 3 26.09 14.37 49.08
N SER A 4 25.12 15.07 48.48
CA SER A 4 24.72 15.09 47.07
C SER A 4 25.91 15.14 46.09
N ARG A 5 25.69 14.65 44.86
CA ARG A 5 25.92 15.41 43.60
C ARG A 5 25.45 14.64 42.37
N LEU A 6 24.78 15.38 41.49
CA LEU A 6 24.49 15.06 40.09
C LEU A 6 25.75 14.59 39.34
N GLY A 7 25.55 13.72 38.35
CA GLY A 7 26.51 13.45 37.27
C GLY A 7 25.75 13.01 36.03
N ALA A 8 25.68 13.90 35.04
CA ALA A 8 24.96 13.73 33.79
C ALA A 8 25.71 12.83 32.79
N ALA A 9 24.89 12.28 31.88
CA ALA A 9 25.16 12.00 30.47
C ALA A 9 26.16 10.90 30.09
N SER A 10 25.60 9.94 29.36
CA SER A 10 26.14 9.20 28.19
C SER A 10 25.77 7.73 28.37
N SER A 11 25.27 6.99 27.40
CA SER A 11 25.10 7.18 25.97
C SER A 11 24.53 5.83 25.51
N VAL A 12 23.75 5.84 24.43
CA VAL A 12 23.40 4.66 23.63
C VAL A 12 22.37 3.72 24.29
N THR A 13 21.10 4.01 23.97
CA THR A 13 20.08 2.97 23.78
C THR A 13 20.54 2.06 22.63
N THR A 14 21.34 1.04 22.94
CA THR A 14 21.43 -0.15 22.10
C THR A 14 20.23 -1.03 22.45
N GLU A 15 19.10 -0.75 21.82
CA GLU A 15 17.97 -1.67 21.73
C GLU A 15 17.53 -1.76 20.27
N CYS A 16 18.47 -2.15 19.40
CA CYS A 16 18.12 -2.92 18.19
C CYS A 16 18.03 -4.39 18.59
N LEU A 17 17.01 -4.73 19.39
CA LEU A 17 16.59 -6.10 19.62
C LEU A 17 15.37 -6.31 18.74
N HIS A 18 15.58 -7.01 17.63
CA HIS A 18 14.57 -7.70 16.83
C HIS A 18 13.16 -7.08 16.89
N CYS A 19 12.79 -6.32 15.86
CA CYS A 19 11.38 -6.22 15.51
C CYS A 19 10.90 -7.64 15.17
N ASP A 20 10.42 -8.37 16.18
CA ASP A 20 9.62 -9.58 16.02
C ASP A 20 8.26 -9.14 15.44
N GLY A 21 8.28 -8.70 14.18
CA GLY A 21 7.10 -8.34 13.40
C GLY A 21 6.42 -9.57 12.82
N ALA A 22 6.38 -10.66 13.59
CA ALA A 22 5.77 -11.93 13.22
C ALA A 22 4.55 -12.21 14.10
N GLU A 23 3.73 -11.20 14.37
CA GLU A 23 2.39 -11.42 14.93
C GLU A 23 1.38 -11.61 13.80
N HIS A 24 1.54 -12.70 13.06
CA HIS A 24 0.49 -13.28 12.22
C HIS A 24 -0.58 -13.89 13.14
N GLY A 25 -1.57 -13.09 13.52
CA GLY A 25 -2.94 -13.58 13.73
C GLY A 25 -3.83 -13.02 12.61
N PRO A 26 -4.97 -13.63 12.25
CA PRO A 26 -6.01 -12.98 11.46
C PRO A 26 -6.73 -11.96 12.36
N GLY A 27 -5.97 -11.00 12.89
CA GLY A 27 -6.43 -9.94 13.78
C GLY A 27 -6.46 -8.66 12.98
N ALA A 28 -7.64 -8.03 12.94
CA ALA A 28 -7.92 -6.71 12.38
C ALA A 28 -6.73 -6.00 11.71
N GLY A 29 -6.63 -6.13 10.39
CA GLY A 29 -5.54 -5.56 9.60
C GLY A 29 -6.08 -4.59 8.56
N GLU A 30 -5.32 -3.56 8.27
CA GLU A 30 -5.50 -2.70 7.11
C GLU A 30 -4.65 -3.22 5.95
N ALA A 31 -5.24 -3.34 4.77
CA ALA A 31 -4.54 -3.70 3.54
C ALA A 31 -4.88 -2.73 2.41
N PHE A 32 -3.93 -2.55 1.52
CA PHE A 32 -4.05 -1.80 0.29
C PHE A 32 -3.83 -2.75 -0.87
N GLU A 33 -4.92 -3.11 -1.52
CA GLU A 33 -4.92 -3.91 -2.74
C GLU A 33 -4.73 -2.96 -3.93
N TRP A 34 -3.90 -3.35 -4.89
CA TRP A 34 -3.70 -2.60 -6.11
C TRP A 34 -3.83 -3.53 -7.31
N GLU A 35 -4.41 -3.03 -8.38
CA GLU A 35 -4.61 -3.78 -9.62
C GLU A 35 -4.36 -2.87 -10.82
N VAL A 36 -3.77 -3.44 -11.87
CA VAL A 36 -3.70 -2.84 -13.19
C VAL A 36 -4.73 -3.51 -14.07
N ARG A 37 -5.47 -2.72 -14.83
CA ARG A 37 -6.44 -3.15 -15.83
C ARG A 37 -6.01 -2.59 -17.17
N VAL A 38 -6.05 -3.45 -18.18
CA VAL A 38 -5.68 -3.10 -19.55
C VAL A 38 -6.93 -3.16 -20.39
N LEU A 39 -7.26 -2.04 -21.03
CA LEU A 39 -8.32 -1.97 -22.03
C LEU A 39 -7.77 -2.52 -23.34
N SER A 40 -8.21 -3.71 -23.72
CA SER A 40 -7.93 -4.30 -25.03
C SER A 40 -9.17 -4.21 -25.92
N GLY A 41 -8.99 -4.41 -27.23
CA GLY A 41 -10.11 -4.40 -28.19
C GLY A 41 -11.19 -5.45 -27.92
N LEU A 42 -10.94 -6.40 -27.01
CA LEU A 42 -11.86 -7.47 -26.60
C LEU A 42 -12.54 -7.19 -25.24
N GLY A 43 -12.13 -6.13 -24.53
CA GLY A 43 -12.68 -5.77 -23.21
C GLY A 43 -11.60 -5.31 -22.24
N GLU A 44 -11.97 -5.28 -20.95
CA GLU A 44 -11.01 -5.00 -19.87
C GLU A 44 -10.38 -6.31 -19.39
N GLU A 45 -9.05 -6.38 -19.44
CA GLU A 45 -8.27 -7.52 -18.96
C GLU A 45 -7.53 -7.14 -17.68
N LEU A 46 -7.52 -8.06 -16.71
CA LEU A 46 -6.76 -7.88 -15.48
C LEU A 46 -5.27 -8.10 -15.76
N GLY A 47 -4.48 -7.06 -15.49
CA GLY A 47 -3.03 -7.09 -15.51
C GLY A 47 -2.44 -7.49 -14.16
N THR A 48 -1.26 -6.97 -13.85
CA THR A 48 -0.60 -7.23 -12.57
C THR A 48 -1.39 -6.66 -11.39
N CYS A 49 -1.52 -7.44 -10.32
CA CYS A 49 -2.16 -7.02 -9.09
C CYS A 49 -1.33 -7.47 -7.87
N GLY A 50 -1.58 -6.85 -6.72
CA GLY A 50 -0.94 -7.19 -5.46
C GLY A 50 -1.62 -6.55 -4.27
N SER A 51 -1.12 -6.84 -3.07
CA SER A 51 -1.57 -6.22 -1.83
C SER A 51 -0.39 -5.84 -0.95
N CYS A 52 -0.53 -4.76 -0.19
CA CYS A 52 0.50 -4.24 0.71
C CYS A 52 -0.15 -3.67 1.97
N SER A 53 0.58 -3.61 3.09
CA SER A 53 0.08 -3.00 4.34
C SER A 53 0.11 -1.47 4.34
N PHE A 54 0.74 -0.83 3.34
CA PHE A 54 0.92 0.62 3.29
C PHE A 54 0.46 1.21 1.95
N GLN A 55 -0.30 2.31 2.01
CA GLN A 55 -0.79 3.02 0.82
C GLN A 55 0.34 3.47 -0.10
N ALA A 56 1.40 4.05 0.46
CA ALA A 56 2.53 4.57 -0.32
C ALA A 56 3.23 3.46 -1.10
N THR A 57 3.37 2.27 -0.49
CA THR A 57 3.93 1.08 -1.15
C THR A 57 3.02 0.61 -2.27
N ALA A 58 1.71 0.50 -2.04
CA ALA A 58 0.76 0.13 -3.08
C ALA A 58 0.77 1.11 -4.28
N MET A 59 0.88 2.42 -4.01
CA MET A 59 1.02 3.43 -5.07
C MET A 59 2.33 3.29 -5.86
N ASP A 60 3.44 2.99 -5.20
CA ASP A 60 4.73 2.84 -5.88
C ASP A 60 4.79 1.55 -6.70
N GLU A 61 4.28 0.44 -6.16
CA GLU A 61 4.16 -0.83 -6.88
C GLU A 61 3.23 -0.71 -8.09
N LEU A 62 2.08 -0.04 -7.93
CA LEU A 62 1.19 0.24 -9.05
C LEU A 62 1.88 1.12 -10.12
N ARG A 63 2.64 2.14 -9.71
CA ARG A 63 3.40 2.99 -10.63
C ARG A 63 4.48 2.20 -11.38
N LYS A 64 5.18 1.28 -10.71
CA LYS A 64 6.17 0.40 -11.35
C LYS A 64 5.50 -0.55 -12.33
N ALA A 65 4.42 -1.21 -11.92
CA ALA A 65 3.66 -2.13 -12.74
C ALA A 65 3.18 -1.44 -14.03
N MET A 66 2.48 -0.29 -13.91
CA MET A 66 1.95 0.44 -15.07
C MET A 66 3.05 0.93 -16.03
N ARG A 67 4.20 1.40 -15.52
CA ARG A 67 5.31 1.84 -16.39
C ARG A 67 6.04 0.69 -17.07
N GLY A 68 6.01 -0.50 -16.49
CA GLY A 68 6.64 -1.69 -17.06
C GLY A 68 5.87 -2.29 -18.23
N MET A 69 4.63 -1.86 -18.47
CA MET A 69 3.79 -2.42 -19.54
C MET A 69 4.05 -1.71 -20.87
N SER A 70 4.24 -2.51 -21.93
CA SER A 70 4.45 -2.03 -23.32
C SER A 70 3.13 -1.79 -24.05
N VAL A 71 2.23 -1.02 -23.44
CA VAL A 71 0.85 -0.79 -23.90
C VAL A 71 0.61 0.70 -24.05
N ASP A 72 -0.31 1.05 -24.94
CA ASP A 72 -0.56 2.44 -25.31
C ASP A 72 -1.02 3.29 -24.11
N ALA A 73 -0.57 4.55 -24.09
CA ALA A 73 -1.05 5.52 -23.12
C ALA A 73 -2.58 5.67 -23.23
N GLY A 74 -3.28 5.56 -22.10
CA GLY A 74 -4.75 5.55 -22.04
C GLY A 74 -5.39 4.16 -22.14
N ALA A 75 -4.65 3.11 -22.51
CA ALA A 75 -5.13 1.73 -22.44
C ALA A 75 -4.89 1.06 -21.09
N VAL A 76 -4.22 1.73 -20.14
CA VAL A 76 -3.92 1.21 -18.81
C VAL A 76 -4.57 2.05 -17.74
N VAL A 77 -5.33 1.38 -16.88
CA VAL A 77 -5.96 1.96 -15.70
C VAL A 77 -5.49 1.20 -14.48
N GLY A 78 -4.99 1.91 -13.48
CA GLY A 78 -4.67 1.36 -12.17
C GLY A 78 -5.75 1.69 -11.16
N ARG A 79 -5.88 0.85 -10.14
CA ARG A 79 -6.81 1.06 -9.04
C ARG A 79 -6.14 0.67 -7.73
N ILE A 80 -6.42 1.41 -6.66
CA ILE A 80 -6.06 1.04 -5.30
C ILE A 80 -7.32 0.98 -4.45
N VAL A 81 -7.50 -0.17 -3.80
CA VAL A 81 -8.57 -0.47 -2.87
C VAL A 81 -7.99 -0.56 -1.48
N HIS A 82 -8.58 0.18 -0.57
CA HIS A 82 -8.35 0.10 0.87
C HIS A 82 -9.32 -0.92 1.45
N SER A 83 -8.76 -1.94 2.09
CA SER A 83 -9.49 -3.04 2.69
C SER A 83 -9.20 -3.08 4.18
N VAL A 84 -10.24 -2.83 4.98
CA VAL A 84 -10.16 -2.89 6.44
C VAL A 84 -10.85 -4.16 6.92
N TYR A 85 -10.06 -5.06 7.53
CA TYR A 85 -10.57 -6.28 8.13
C TYR A 85 -10.90 -6.00 9.60
N GLY A 86 -12.15 -6.23 10.01
CA GLY A 86 -12.56 -6.15 11.42
C GLY A 86 -12.05 -7.34 12.23
N PHE A 87 -11.87 -7.18 13.54
CA PHE A 87 -11.56 -8.30 14.42
C PHE A 87 -12.75 -9.26 14.47
N GLY A 88 -12.54 -10.53 14.09
CA GLY A 88 -13.61 -11.53 14.00
C GLY A 88 -14.50 -11.42 12.76
N ALA A 89 -14.18 -10.52 11.83
CA ALA A 89 -14.90 -10.37 10.58
C ALA A 89 -14.50 -11.48 9.59
N VAL A 90 -15.49 -12.08 8.94
CA VAL A 90 -15.26 -13.03 7.83
C VAL A 90 -14.65 -12.22 6.66
N PRO A 91 -13.76 -12.77 5.79
CA PRO A 91 -13.17 -12.02 4.67
C PRO A 91 -14.16 -11.28 3.74
N ASP A 92 -15.42 -11.71 3.75
CA ASP A 92 -16.54 -11.12 3.02
C ASP A 92 -17.12 -9.85 3.69
N GLU A 93 -16.87 -9.66 4.99
CA GLU A 93 -17.27 -8.48 5.77
C GLU A 93 -16.20 -7.38 5.77
N ALA A 94 -15.11 -7.56 5.01
CA ALA A 94 -14.08 -6.55 4.85
C ALA A 94 -14.69 -5.31 4.18
N THR A 95 -14.51 -4.14 4.81
CA THR A 95 -14.88 -2.88 4.16
C THR A 95 -13.85 -2.59 3.09
N ARG A 96 -14.24 -2.79 1.83
CA ARG A 96 -13.39 -2.52 0.67
C ARG A 96 -13.83 -1.25 0.00
N ARG A 97 -12.91 -0.31 -0.13
CA ARG A 97 -13.19 0.97 -0.75
C ARG A 97 -12.08 1.38 -1.69
N GLU A 98 -12.48 1.72 -2.90
CA GLU A 98 -11.56 2.33 -3.84
C GLU A 98 -11.17 3.74 -3.38
N ILE A 99 -9.87 3.97 -3.26
CA ILE A 99 -9.32 5.24 -2.77
C ILE A 99 -8.58 6.01 -3.86
N PHE A 100 -7.97 5.30 -4.81
CA PHE A 100 -7.25 5.91 -5.93
C PHE A 100 -7.51 5.17 -7.24
N ARG A 101 -7.59 5.96 -8.31
CA ARG A 101 -7.40 5.53 -9.69
C ARG A 101 -6.07 6.04 -10.19
N ALA A 102 -5.44 5.29 -11.06
CA ALA A 102 -4.22 5.70 -11.72
C ALA A 102 -4.37 5.59 -13.23
N TYR A 103 -3.76 6.51 -13.96
CA TYR A 103 -3.81 6.54 -15.41
C TYR A 103 -2.42 6.83 -15.96
N LEU A 104 -2.07 6.17 -17.07
CA LEU A 104 -0.83 6.45 -17.79
C LEU A 104 -1.08 7.56 -18.82
N ASP A 105 -0.39 8.68 -18.69
CA ASP A 105 -0.47 9.77 -19.66
C ASP A 105 0.43 9.53 -20.88
N ALA A 106 0.24 10.34 -21.92
CA ALA A 106 1.02 10.25 -23.17
C ALA A 106 2.53 10.49 -22.98
N ALA A 107 2.95 11.06 -21.84
CA ALA A 107 4.36 11.24 -21.49
C ALA A 107 4.94 10.04 -20.72
N GLY A 108 4.17 8.96 -20.52
CA GLY A 108 4.56 7.79 -19.75
C GLY A 108 4.56 8.04 -18.23
N SER A 109 3.94 9.13 -17.78
CA SER A 109 3.80 9.44 -16.36
C SER A 109 2.50 8.85 -15.82
N VAL A 110 2.59 8.26 -14.62
CA VAL A 110 1.42 7.71 -13.91
C VAL A 110 0.84 8.80 -13.02
N ARG A 111 -0.41 9.18 -13.30
CA ARG A 111 -1.17 10.16 -12.51
C ARG A 111 -2.14 9.43 -11.61
N PHE A 112 -2.27 9.90 -10.38
CA PHE A 112 -3.20 9.36 -9.41
C PHE A 112 -4.34 10.35 -9.20
N GLU A 113 -5.55 9.86 -9.27
CA GLU A 113 -6.76 10.58 -8.95
C GLU A 113 -7.40 9.94 -7.72
N ARG A 114 -7.70 10.75 -6.71
CA ARG A 114 -8.41 10.27 -5.53
C ARG A 114 -9.88 10.10 -5.88
N VAL A 115 -10.46 8.95 -5.55
CA VAL A 115 -11.89 8.72 -5.75
C VAL A 115 -12.64 9.43 -4.63
N ALA A 116 -13.50 10.38 -5.01
CA ALA A 116 -14.38 11.07 -4.06
C ALA A 116 -15.43 10.09 -3.52
N GLU A 117 -15.75 10.23 -2.23
CA GLU A 117 -16.84 9.51 -1.53
C GLU A 117 -18.21 9.99 -1.95
#